data_AF-A0A2E4FCQ8-F1
#
_entry.id   AF-A0A2E4FCQ8-F1
#
_cell.length_a   1.000
_cell.length_b   1.000
_cell.length_c   1.000
_cell.angle_alpha   90.00
_cell.angle_beta   90.00
_cell.angle_gamma   90.00
#
_symmetry.space_group_name_H-M   'P 1'
#
loop_
_entity.id
_entity.type
_entity.pdbx_description
1 polymer ?
#
loop_
_entity_poly.entity_id
_entity_poly.type
_entity_poly.pdbx_seq_one_letter_code
_entity_poly.pdbx_strand_id
1 'polypeptide(L)'
;MNTSRTLILTLFALAALPACGGDDDDSPPAAPVPTDIQTADTQTADTQTVDTQAADTQTADTQTADTQTVDTGTPLPEGALTLANCETSIGSDVGDFYSTYFKCVNIEVSEDGTTLSTDGLPPHPSPYYPDNDPNYVEFDDRGGSHYKNPGEIAAIDYSMTIPANPVPKGITIDASMVDNAMGTSDEEYSASTVGIALNGVAIFAAMAAGNDVLAEEAFTFDLYEGHPAGSTYHYHFETPGPLEVLVDRGISNTSEPGAGNVELYGIMCDGTIVLGCTELDGSEPDDSDFDAQNGQIGDISDGTTTFFEDRYHVHVCPDKWPDYPFFPEIAYYETTSCVGPGGGGGGQGPPPGGGPPGP
;
A
#
# COMPACT_ATOMS: atom_id res chain seq x y z
N MET A 1 50.12 -47.16 -32.69
CA MET A 1 49.05 -47.01 -33.70
C MET A 1 48.63 -45.55 -33.66
N ASN A 2 48.68 -44.90 -34.83
CA ASN A 2 48.66 -43.46 -35.14
C ASN A 2 47.57 -42.65 -34.40
N THR A 3 47.85 -41.53 -33.68
CA THR A 3 48.14 -40.11 -34.08
C THR A 3 46.97 -39.41 -34.81
N SER A 4 46.51 -38.19 -34.47
CA SER A 4 47.13 -36.92 -34.01
C SER A 4 46.09 -36.03 -33.26
N ARG A 5 46.39 -35.30 -32.16
CA ARG A 5 47.07 -33.96 -32.02
C ARG A 5 46.33 -32.80 -32.73
N THR A 6 46.17 -31.54 -32.27
CA THR A 6 46.51 -30.65 -31.12
C THR A 6 45.86 -29.28 -31.49
N LEU A 7 45.45 -28.33 -30.62
CA LEU A 7 46.26 -27.17 -30.16
C LEU A 7 45.37 -26.08 -29.51
N ILE A 8 45.94 -25.45 -28.48
CA ILE A 8 45.51 -24.31 -27.65
C ILE A 8 45.83 -22.98 -28.37
N LEU A 9 45.05 -21.88 -28.22
CA LEU A 9 45.62 -20.55 -27.90
C LEU A 9 44.59 -19.46 -27.54
N THR A 10 45.13 -18.46 -26.85
CA THR A 10 44.62 -17.52 -25.86
C THR A 10 44.35 -16.09 -26.41
N LEU A 11 43.56 -15.31 -25.66
CA LEU A 11 43.76 -13.90 -25.21
C LEU A 11 43.28 -12.66 -26.03
N PHE A 12 42.46 -11.85 -25.32
CA PHE A 12 42.28 -10.36 -25.23
C PHE A 12 42.77 -9.41 -26.35
N ALA A 13 41.96 -8.39 -26.69
CA ALA A 13 42.08 -7.02 -26.13
C ALA A 13 41.29 -5.95 -26.95
N LEU A 14 40.46 -5.19 -26.21
CA LEU A 14 40.24 -3.73 -26.20
C LEU A 14 40.76 -2.86 -27.38
N ALA A 15 39.90 -1.99 -27.94
CA ALA A 15 39.91 -0.53 -27.70
C ALA A 15 39.26 0.32 -28.83
N ALA A 16 38.40 1.25 -28.37
CA ALA A 16 38.24 2.66 -28.75
C ALA A 16 37.90 3.13 -30.20
N LEU A 17 36.79 3.89 -30.25
CA LEU A 17 36.41 5.08 -31.06
C LEU A 17 37.62 5.93 -31.57
N PRO A 18 37.49 6.85 -32.58
CA PRO A 18 36.32 7.73 -32.80
C PRO A 18 36.01 8.27 -34.23
N ALA A 19 34.87 8.99 -34.31
CA ALA A 19 34.63 10.27 -34.99
C ALA A 19 34.43 10.40 -36.53
N CYS A 20 33.33 11.12 -36.82
CA CYS A 20 33.11 12.18 -37.82
C CYS A 20 32.93 11.85 -39.31
N GLY A 21 31.71 12.14 -39.80
CA GLY A 21 31.42 13.31 -40.65
C GLY A 21 31.62 13.16 -42.16
N GLY A 22 30.59 13.50 -42.94
CA GLY A 22 30.70 13.70 -44.39
C GLY A 22 29.36 13.73 -45.10
N ASP A 23 28.94 14.95 -45.45
CA ASP A 23 27.70 15.39 -46.07
C ASP A 23 27.49 14.95 -47.54
N ASP A 24 26.21 14.97 -47.94
CA ASP A 24 25.61 15.41 -49.21
C ASP A 24 26.31 15.13 -50.56
N ASP A 25 25.63 14.42 -51.48
CA ASP A 25 25.25 15.01 -52.78
C ASP A 25 24.33 14.11 -53.66
N ASP A 26 23.21 14.73 -54.04
CA ASP A 26 22.52 14.79 -55.33
C ASP A 26 22.08 13.56 -56.17
N SER A 27 20.94 13.77 -56.83
CA SER A 27 20.03 12.81 -57.51
C SER A 27 20.40 12.49 -58.99
N PRO A 28 19.47 12.04 -59.87
CA PRO A 28 19.03 10.67 -60.21
C PRO A 28 19.28 10.39 -61.73
N PRO A 29 18.37 9.80 -62.56
CA PRO A 29 17.62 8.52 -62.55
C PRO A 29 17.99 7.62 -63.77
N ALA A 30 17.59 6.34 -63.79
CA ALA A 30 17.30 5.62 -65.04
C ALA A 30 16.48 4.34 -64.81
N ALA A 31 15.27 4.30 -65.36
CA ALA A 31 14.52 3.09 -65.74
C ALA A 31 14.51 3.03 -67.28
N PRO A 32 13.80 2.12 -67.98
CA PRO A 32 13.40 0.71 -67.74
C PRO A 32 13.68 -0.19 -68.98
N VAL A 33 13.70 -1.54 -68.89
CA VAL A 33 13.43 -2.43 -70.05
C VAL A 33 12.85 -3.79 -69.56
N PRO A 34 11.90 -4.44 -70.28
CA PRO A 34 10.83 -5.25 -69.69
C PRO A 34 10.83 -6.76 -70.04
N THR A 35 9.92 -7.48 -69.36
CA THR A 35 9.16 -8.71 -69.71
C THR A 35 9.83 -9.90 -70.41
N ASP A 36 9.63 -11.08 -69.84
CA ASP A 36 8.89 -12.11 -70.58
C ASP A 36 8.07 -13.02 -69.64
N ILE A 37 6.79 -13.18 -69.99
CA ILE A 37 5.80 -14.03 -69.34
C ILE A 37 5.67 -15.30 -70.18
N GLN A 38 5.72 -16.48 -69.57
CA GLN A 38 5.22 -17.73 -70.14
C GLN A 38 4.21 -18.35 -69.17
N THR A 39 2.99 -18.50 -69.68
CA THR A 39 1.77 -19.12 -69.12
C THR A 39 1.96 -20.61 -68.82
N ALA A 40 1.64 -21.05 -67.60
CA ALA A 40 0.42 -21.75 -67.17
C ALA A 40 0.35 -23.25 -67.49
N ASP A 41 0.32 -24.07 -66.43
CA ASP A 41 -0.47 -25.31 -66.38
C ASP A 41 -1.00 -25.49 -64.95
N THR A 42 -2.32 -25.64 -64.84
CA THR A 42 -3.06 -25.81 -63.59
C THR A 42 -3.19 -27.30 -63.28
N GLN A 43 -2.80 -27.72 -62.07
CA GLN A 43 -3.33 -28.94 -61.45
C GLN A 43 -3.62 -28.71 -59.96
N THR A 44 -4.84 -29.10 -59.59
CA THR A 44 -5.46 -29.03 -58.27
C THR A 44 -4.93 -30.15 -57.37
N ALA A 45 -4.62 -29.85 -56.11
CA ALA A 45 -4.50 -30.84 -55.04
C ALA A 45 -4.77 -30.21 -53.67
N ASP A 46 -5.40 -31.00 -52.81
CA ASP A 46 -6.11 -30.68 -51.58
C ASP A 46 -5.28 -29.98 -50.48
N THR A 47 -5.87 -28.96 -49.85
CA THR A 47 -5.35 -28.36 -48.62
C THR A 47 -5.72 -29.25 -47.42
N GLN A 48 -4.74 -29.97 -46.88
CA GLN A 48 -4.81 -30.51 -45.52
C GLN A 48 -4.22 -29.50 -44.54
N THR A 49 -5.01 -29.14 -43.54
CA THR A 49 -4.63 -28.35 -42.36
C THR A 49 -3.61 -29.11 -41.52
N VAL A 50 -2.47 -28.48 -41.24
CA VAL A 50 -1.48 -28.95 -40.25
C VAL A 50 -1.53 -27.97 -39.08
N ASP A 51 -2.00 -28.45 -37.94
CA ASP A 51 -1.96 -27.76 -36.65
C ASP A 51 -0.53 -27.42 -36.27
N THR A 52 -0.26 -26.13 -36.02
CA THR A 52 0.98 -25.70 -35.40
C THR A 52 0.71 -25.55 -33.90
N GLN A 53 1.29 -26.43 -33.10
CA GLN A 53 1.28 -26.33 -31.64
C GLN A 53 1.99 -25.06 -31.20
N ALA A 54 1.27 -24.19 -30.49
CA ALA A 54 1.85 -23.08 -29.75
C ALA A 54 2.48 -23.62 -28.46
N ALA A 55 3.68 -23.12 -28.15
CA ALA A 55 4.39 -23.41 -26.92
C ALA A 55 3.65 -22.81 -25.72
N ASP A 56 3.51 -23.59 -24.65
CA ASP A 56 3.02 -23.16 -23.34
C ASP A 56 3.93 -22.06 -22.77
N THR A 57 3.46 -20.82 -22.83
CA THR A 57 3.87 -19.78 -21.89
C THR A 57 2.89 -19.89 -20.72
N GLN A 58 3.36 -20.42 -19.59
CA GLN A 58 2.60 -20.41 -18.35
C GLN A 58 2.44 -18.94 -17.91
N THR A 59 1.24 -18.41 -18.13
CA THR A 59 0.76 -17.24 -17.40
C THR A 59 0.63 -17.68 -15.95
N ALA A 60 1.30 -16.99 -15.04
CA ALA A 60 0.99 -17.12 -13.63
C ALA A 60 -0.46 -16.66 -13.45
N ASP A 61 -1.35 -17.60 -13.10
CA ASP A 61 -2.68 -17.27 -12.63
C ASP A 61 -2.51 -16.49 -11.32
N THR A 62 -2.60 -15.16 -11.39
CA THR A 62 -3.01 -14.38 -10.22
C THR A 62 -4.46 -14.79 -9.97
N GLN A 63 -4.62 -15.79 -9.12
CA GLN A 63 -5.93 -16.17 -8.61
C GLN A 63 -6.45 -14.95 -7.86
N THR A 64 -7.53 -14.37 -8.36
CA THR A 64 -8.42 -13.50 -7.59
C THR A 64 -8.68 -14.22 -6.27
N ALA A 65 -8.20 -13.65 -5.16
CA ALA A 65 -8.58 -14.13 -3.85
C ALA A 65 -10.12 -14.11 -3.81
N ASP A 66 -10.72 -15.25 -3.45
CA ASP A 66 -12.12 -15.24 -3.01
C ASP A 66 -12.13 -14.40 -1.74
N THR A 67 -12.40 -13.10 -1.86
CA THR A 67 -12.73 -12.23 -0.74
C THR A 67 -14.06 -12.73 -0.20
N GLN A 68 -13.99 -13.70 0.71
CA GLN A 68 -15.15 -14.08 1.50
C GLN A 68 -15.56 -12.84 2.26
N THR A 69 -16.74 -12.30 1.92
CA THR A 69 -17.49 -11.40 2.78
C THR A 69 -17.39 -11.91 4.21
N VAL A 70 -16.83 -11.12 5.13
CA VAL A 70 -16.89 -11.42 6.56
C VAL A 70 -18.37 -11.45 6.93
N ASP A 71 -18.95 -12.65 6.94
CA ASP A 71 -20.35 -12.87 7.29
C ASP A 71 -20.48 -12.62 8.80
N THR A 72 -20.77 -11.36 9.13
CA THR A 72 -21.14 -10.89 10.47
C THR A 72 -22.46 -11.50 10.97
N GLY A 73 -23.08 -12.41 10.21
CA GLY A 73 -24.33 -13.10 10.56
C GLY A 73 -24.24 -14.03 11.77
N THR A 74 -23.04 -14.35 12.25
CA THR A 74 -22.88 -15.04 13.54
C THR A 74 -22.78 -14.02 14.68
N PRO A 75 -23.74 -13.99 15.63
CA PRO A 75 -23.64 -13.09 16.77
C PRO A 75 -22.36 -13.34 17.55
N LEU A 76 -21.58 -12.29 17.79
CA LEU A 76 -20.38 -12.38 18.60
C LEU A 76 -20.70 -12.76 20.05
N PRO A 77 -19.76 -13.40 20.77
CA PRO A 77 -19.93 -13.71 22.18
C PRO A 77 -20.27 -12.46 23.02
N GLU A 78 -21.04 -12.64 24.08
CA GLU A 78 -21.33 -11.56 25.02
C GLU A 78 -20.03 -11.00 25.60
N GLY A 79 -19.85 -9.68 25.50
CA GLY A 79 -18.63 -9.00 25.95
C GLY A 79 -17.59 -8.76 24.86
N ALA A 80 -17.81 -9.22 23.62
CA ALA A 80 -16.95 -8.88 22.50
C ALA A 80 -16.95 -7.35 22.24
N LEU A 81 -15.77 -6.79 22.03
CA LEU A 81 -15.55 -5.45 21.53
C LEU A 81 -16.06 -5.36 20.09
N THR A 82 -16.87 -4.35 19.82
CA THR A 82 -17.52 -4.07 18.54
C THR A 82 -17.63 -2.57 18.34
N LEU A 83 -17.95 -2.14 17.13
CA LEU A 83 -18.31 -0.73 16.87
C LEU A 83 -19.49 -0.24 17.74
N ALA A 84 -20.33 -1.13 18.27
CA ALA A 84 -21.47 -0.74 19.11
C ALA A 84 -21.12 -0.41 20.56
N ASN A 85 -19.98 -0.90 21.07
CA ASN A 85 -19.60 -0.76 22.48
C ASN A 85 -18.17 -0.24 22.72
N CYS A 86 -17.38 -0.02 21.68
CA CYS A 86 -16.12 0.70 21.80
C CYS A 86 -16.35 2.15 22.24
N GLU A 87 -15.42 2.71 23.02
CA GLU A 87 -15.53 4.08 23.52
C GLU A 87 -15.30 5.10 22.40
N THR A 88 -16.14 6.13 22.32
CA THR A 88 -15.95 7.25 21.40
C THR A 88 -16.31 8.54 22.11
N SER A 89 -15.37 9.47 22.17
CA SER A 89 -15.58 10.81 22.72
C SER A 89 -15.04 11.83 21.73
N ILE A 90 -15.89 12.73 21.22
CA ILE A 90 -15.49 13.72 20.23
C ILE A 90 -15.80 15.11 20.80
N GLY A 91 -14.76 15.95 20.91
CA GLY A 91 -14.88 17.33 21.36
C GLY A 91 -15.84 18.14 20.49
N SER A 92 -16.56 19.08 21.09
CA SER A 92 -17.58 19.88 20.38
C SER A 92 -17.02 20.84 19.32
N ASP A 93 -15.71 21.09 19.35
CA ASP A 93 -14.95 21.94 18.44
C ASP A 93 -14.16 21.15 17.40
N VAL A 94 -14.21 19.81 17.44
CA VAL A 94 -13.60 18.93 16.44
C VAL A 94 -14.32 19.08 15.10
N GLY A 95 -13.55 19.15 14.00
CA GLY A 95 -14.08 19.31 12.65
C GLY A 95 -14.95 18.15 12.18
N ASP A 96 -15.90 18.46 11.30
CA ASP A 96 -16.95 17.54 10.85
C ASP A 96 -16.42 16.26 10.18
N PHE A 97 -15.24 16.32 9.55
CA PHE A 97 -14.58 15.13 9.00
C PHE A 97 -14.40 14.06 10.08
N TYR A 98 -13.79 14.42 11.21
CA TYR A 98 -13.49 13.47 12.27
C TYR A 98 -14.77 12.95 12.94
N SER A 99 -15.74 13.82 13.19
CA SER A 99 -17.01 13.43 13.82
C SER A 99 -17.89 12.56 12.91
N THR A 100 -17.74 12.70 11.59
CA THR A 100 -18.45 11.91 10.59
C THR A 100 -17.80 10.55 10.37
N TYR A 101 -16.47 10.48 10.25
CA TYR A 101 -15.81 9.27 9.75
C TYR A 101 -15.17 8.39 10.84
N PHE A 102 -14.82 8.90 12.02
CA PHE A 102 -14.09 8.12 13.03
C PHE A 102 -14.96 7.59 14.18
N LYS A 103 -14.72 6.35 14.60
CA LYS A 103 -15.35 5.68 15.75
C LYS A 103 -14.29 4.92 16.54
N CYS A 104 -14.59 4.55 17.78
CA CYS A 104 -13.67 3.87 18.71
C CYS A 104 -12.43 4.71 19.07
N VAL A 105 -12.58 6.04 19.05
CA VAL A 105 -11.51 7.00 19.30
C VAL A 105 -11.99 8.17 20.16
N ASN A 106 -11.05 8.75 20.91
CA ASN A 106 -11.22 9.98 21.64
C ASN A 106 -10.53 11.11 20.86
N ILE A 107 -11.27 12.14 20.47
CA ILE A 107 -10.80 13.21 19.59
C ILE A 107 -10.97 14.57 20.26
N GLU A 108 -9.88 15.32 20.33
CA GLU A 108 -9.83 16.68 20.88
C GLU A 108 -9.05 17.60 19.95
N VAL A 109 -9.41 18.89 19.94
CA VAL A 109 -8.61 19.92 19.25
C VAL A 109 -7.49 20.37 20.17
N SER A 110 -6.27 20.47 19.64
CA SER A 110 -5.09 21.02 20.31
C SER A 110 -4.54 22.21 19.54
N GLU A 111 -3.54 22.91 20.11
CA GLU A 111 -2.87 24.02 19.41
C GLU A 111 -2.13 23.56 18.15
N ASP A 112 -1.68 22.29 18.13
CA ASP A 112 -0.88 21.70 17.06
C ASP A 112 -1.74 21.00 15.99
N GLY A 113 -3.04 20.80 16.24
CA GLY A 113 -3.95 20.14 15.29
C GLY A 113 -5.14 19.45 15.95
N THR A 114 -5.51 18.28 15.43
CA THR A 114 -6.56 17.43 16.00
C THR A 114 -5.93 16.16 16.54
N THR A 115 -6.06 15.93 17.85
CA THR A 115 -5.48 14.79 18.54
C THR A 115 -6.50 13.66 18.64
N LEU A 116 -6.17 12.50 18.09
CA LEU A 116 -6.94 11.26 18.20
C LEU A 116 -6.21 10.32 19.16
N SER A 117 -6.93 9.74 20.11
CA SER A 117 -6.40 8.77 21.08
C SER A 117 -7.28 7.55 21.18
N THR A 118 -6.69 6.38 21.38
CA THR A 118 -7.38 5.08 21.36
C THR A 118 -6.54 4.03 22.08
N ASP A 119 -7.18 2.92 22.46
CA ASP A 119 -6.50 1.75 23.00
C ASP A 119 -5.93 0.81 21.91
N GLY A 120 -6.21 1.13 20.63
CA GLY A 120 -5.72 0.39 19.47
C GLY A 120 -6.30 -1.00 19.30
N LEU A 121 -7.32 -1.37 20.09
CA LEU A 121 -7.96 -2.67 19.99
C LEU A 121 -8.89 -2.72 18.77
N PRO A 122 -8.77 -3.72 17.87
CA PRO A 122 -9.67 -3.84 16.73
C PRO A 122 -11.10 -4.20 17.19
N PRO A 123 -12.13 -3.41 16.86
CA PRO A 123 -13.51 -3.67 17.26
C PRO A 123 -14.19 -4.76 16.40
N HIS A 124 -13.48 -5.85 16.14
CA HIS A 124 -13.88 -7.00 15.35
C HIS A 124 -13.19 -8.28 15.86
N PRO A 125 -13.61 -9.48 15.41
CA PRO A 125 -12.92 -10.71 15.76
C PRO A 125 -11.50 -10.77 15.19
N SER A 126 -10.58 -11.39 15.93
CA SER A 126 -9.23 -11.67 15.43
C SER A 126 -8.64 -12.89 16.13
N PRO A 127 -7.87 -13.73 15.42
CA PRO A 127 -7.12 -14.82 16.04
C PRO A 127 -5.99 -14.33 16.93
N TYR A 128 -5.66 -13.03 16.89
CA TYR A 128 -4.58 -12.44 17.67
C TYR A 128 -5.02 -11.92 19.05
N TYR A 129 -6.32 -11.90 19.35
CA TYR A 129 -6.76 -11.76 20.74
C TYR A 129 -6.29 -12.96 21.58
N PRO A 130 -6.08 -12.80 22.91
CA PRO A 130 -5.88 -13.92 23.82
C PRO A 130 -7.02 -14.94 23.71
N ASP A 131 -6.73 -16.24 23.84
CA ASP A 131 -7.71 -17.32 23.60
C ASP A 131 -8.93 -17.31 24.53
N ASN A 132 -8.83 -16.58 25.64
CA ASN A 132 -9.88 -16.38 26.63
C ASN A 132 -10.67 -15.08 26.44
N ASP A 133 -10.34 -14.28 25.41
CA ASP A 133 -11.02 -13.05 25.06
C ASP A 133 -12.28 -13.33 24.20
N PRO A 134 -13.40 -12.63 24.42
CA PRO A 134 -14.60 -12.79 23.60
C PRO A 134 -14.43 -12.49 22.10
N ASN A 135 -13.42 -11.72 21.69
CA ASN A 135 -13.10 -11.43 20.29
C ASN A 135 -12.22 -12.50 19.62
N TYR A 136 -11.74 -13.49 20.37
CA TYR A 136 -10.89 -14.55 19.83
C TYR A 136 -11.65 -15.45 18.84
N VAL A 137 -11.01 -15.73 17.71
CA VAL A 137 -11.40 -16.75 16.74
C VAL A 137 -10.20 -17.63 16.38
N GLU A 138 -10.42 -18.83 15.85
CA GLU A 138 -9.30 -19.64 15.35
C GLU A 138 -8.66 -18.97 14.13
N PHE A 139 -7.33 -19.12 13.99
CA PHE A 139 -6.62 -18.59 12.83
C PHE A 139 -7.03 -19.36 11.57
N ASP A 140 -7.44 -18.63 10.53
CA ASP A 140 -7.71 -19.20 9.21
C ASP A 140 -6.39 -19.32 8.44
N ASP A 141 -5.92 -20.55 8.25
CA ASP A 141 -4.69 -20.82 7.48
C ASP A 141 -4.89 -20.73 5.96
N ARG A 142 -6.09 -20.38 5.50
CA ARG A 142 -6.49 -20.28 4.09
C ARG A 142 -6.06 -21.52 3.31
N GLY A 143 -6.32 -22.70 3.87
CA GLY A 143 -5.96 -24.00 3.29
C GLY A 143 -4.47 -24.36 3.42
N GLY A 144 -3.80 -23.81 4.42
CA GLY A 144 -2.38 -24.02 4.73
C GLY A 144 -1.41 -23.09 4.01
N SER A 145 -1.92 -22.02 3.39
CA SER A 145 -1.10 -20.97 2.76
C SER A 145 -0.66 -19.89 3.74
N HIS A 146 -1.40 -19.72 4.85
CA HIS A 146 -1.17 -18.71 5.87
C HIS A 146 -0.70 -19.34 7.18
N TYR A 147 0.01 -18.57 7.99
CA TYR A 147 0.50 -18.99 9.30
C TYR A 147 0.42 -17.85 10.30
N LYS A 148 -0.02 -18.16 11.53
CA LYS A 148 -0.17 -17.14 12.57
C LYS A 148 1.19 -16.57 13.00
N ASN A 149 1.32 -15.23 13.02
CA ASN A 149 2.46 -14.53 13.58
C ASN A 149 2.59 -14.81 15.09
N PRO A 150 3.79 -15.01 15.65
CA PRO A 150 3.98 -14.97 17.10
C PRO A 150 3.66 -13.58 17.68
N GLY A 151 2.43 -13.38 18.16
CA GLY A 151 2.00 -12.16 18.84
C GLY A 151 0.58 -12.29 19.38
N GLU A 152 0.27 -11.50 20.41
CA GLU A 152 -1.07 -11.35 20.97
C GLU A 152 -1.38 -9.87 21.15
N ILE A 153 -2.56 -9.45 20.70
CA ILE A 153 -3.04 -8.08 20.82
C ILE A 153 -3.25 -7.77 22.30
N ALA A 154 -2.82 -6.58 22.69
CA ALA A 154 -3.19 -5.98 23.96
C ALA A 154 -3.47 -4.50 23.75
N ALA A 155 -4.26 -3.90 24.64
CA ALA A 155 -4.50 -2.47 24.63
C ALA A 155 -3.16 -1.70 24.71
N ILE A 156 -3.04 -0.67 23.89
CA ILE A 156 -1.90 0.26 23.85
C ILE A 156 -2.41 1.68 24.06
N ASP A 157 -1.68 2.51 24.78
CA ASP A 157 -2.00 3.95 24.82
C ASP A 157 -1.47 4.60 23.53
N TYR A 158 -2.32 4.69 22.52
CA TYR A 158 -1.99 5.30 21.23
C TYR A 158 -2.63 6.67 21.11
N SER A 159 -1.82 7.69 20.77
CA SER A 159 -2.27 9.05 20.53
C SER A 159 -1.49 9.67 19.38
N MET A 160 -2.18 10.40 18.53
CA MET A 160 -1.64 11.03 17.33
C MET A 160 -2.28 12.39 17.11
N THR A 161 -1.48 13.42 16.83
CA THR A 161 -1.99 14.75 16.48
C THR A 161 -1.85 14.98 14.99
N ILE A 162 -2.97 15.09 14.30
CA ILE A 162 -3.01 15.40 12.87
C ILE A 162 -2.91 16.91 12.68
N PRO A 163 -1.94 17.41 11.90
CA PRO A 163 -1.83 18.83 11.63
C PRO A 163 -3.03 19.34 10.84
N ALA A 164 -3.64 20.43 11.30
CA ALA A 164 -4.73 21.09 10.57
C ALA A 164 -4.24 21.62 9.21
N ASN A 165 -3.03 22.17 9.17
CA ASN A 165 -2.38 22.72 7.98
C ASN A 165 -1.00 22.08 7.80
N PRO A 166 -0.91 20.88 7.20
CA PRO A 166 0.37 20.23 6.99
C PRO A 166 1.23 21.00 5.98
N VAL A 167 2.54 20.86 6.10
CA VAL A 167 3.51 21.57 5.25
C VAL A 167 4.09 20.57 4.24
N PRO A 168 3.88 20.76 2.92
CA PRO A 168 4.46 19.86 1.92
C PRO A 168 5.99 19.93 1.95
N LYS A 169 6.65 18.78 1.79
CA LYS A 169 8.12 18.73 1.67
C LYS A 169 8.64 19.29 0.35
N GLY A 170 7.77 19.46 -0.64
CA GLY A 170 8.13 19.93 -1.99
C GLY A 170 8.85 18.87 -2.83
N ILE A 171 8.52 17.60 -2.60
CA ILE A 171 9.08 16.43 -3.29
C ILE A 171 8.20 16.01 -4.48
N THR A 172 8.77 15.20 -5.37
CA THR A 172 8.02 14.45 -6.39
C THR A 172 8.18 12.98 -6.05
N ILE A 173 7.07 12.32 -5.76
CA ILE A 173 7.08 10.90 -5.39
C ILE A 173 7.09 10.09 -6.68
N ASP A 174 8.21 9.41 -6.94
CA ASP A 174 8.40 8.59 -8.13
C ASP A 174 8.70 7.14 -7.75
N ALA A 175 8.68 6.25 -8.76
CA ALA A 175 8.84 4.81 -8.56
C ALA A 175 10.21 4.40 -7.99
N SER A 176 11.18 5.31 -7.88
CA SER A 176 12.45 5.03 -7.21
C SER A 176 12.40 5.25 -5.70
N MET A 177 11.39 5.98 -5.22
CA MET A 177 11.13 6.19 -3.79
C MET A 177 10.13 5.18 -3.22
N VAL A 178 9.31 4.57 -4.08
CA VAL A 178 8.23 3.68 -3.69
C VAL A 178 8.62 2.25 -4.07
N ASP A 179 9.28 1.54 -3.15
CA ASP A 179 9.83 0.20 -3.38
C ASP A 179 9.46 -0.83 -2.31
N ASN A 180 8.61 -0.44 -1.34
CA ASN A 180 8.17 -1.24 -0.19
C ASN A 180 9.33 -1.75 0.67
N ALA A 181 10.47 -1.03 0.69
CA ALA A 181 11.67 -1.44 1.39
C ALA A 181 12.16 -0.34 2.33
N MET A 182 12.23 -0.66 3.63
CA MET A 182 12.73 0.27 4.64
C MET A 182 14.17 0.75 4.35
N GLY A 183 14.39 2.06 4.49
CA GLY A 183 15.69 2.72 4.50
C GLY A 183 16.29 2.95 3.12
N THR A 184 15.47 2.97 2.07
CA THR A 184 15.86 3.25 0.67
C THR A 184 15.63 4.72 0.30
N SER A 185 14.76 5.43 1.02
CA SER A 185 14.43 6.84 0.85
C SER A 185 14.47 7.62 2.18
N ASP A 186 14.94 8.87 2.13
CA ASP A 186 14.93 9.78 3.29
C ASP A 186 13.50 10.26 3.65
N GLU A 187 12.52 9.99 2.77
CA GLU A 187 11.15 10.50 2.89
C GLU A 187 10.13 9.47 3.37
N GLU A 188 10.58 8.26 3.70
CA GLU A 188 9.72 7.19 4.22
C GLU A 188 9.05 7.56 5.55
N TYR A 189 7.84 7.03 5.72
CA TYR A 189 7.27 6.86 7.05
C TYR A 189 8.11 5.87 7.87
N SER A 190 8.13 6.04 9.20
CA SER A 190 8.84 5.10 10.07
C SER A 190 8.18 3.70 10.08
N ALA A 191 8.96 2.66 10.38
CA ALA A 191 8.49 1.28 10.61
C ALA A 191 7.67 1.09 11.91
N SER A 192 6.73 1.99 12.18
CA SER A 192 5.90 2.01 13.38
C SER A 192 4.52 2.56 13.04
N THR A 193 3.74 2.89 14.06
CA THR A 193 2.44 3.53 13.89
C THR A 193 2.61 4.91 13.26
N VAL A 194 2.08 5.06 12.05
CA VAL A 194 2.19 6.27 11.22
C VAL A 194 0.84 6.76 10.71
N GLY A 195 -0.25 6.12 11.12
CA GLY A 195 -1.60 6.62 10.92
C GLY A 195 -2.60 6.00 11.88
N ILE A 196 -3.83 6.50 11.84
CA ILE A 196 -4.96 5.98 12.60
C ILE A 196 -6.11 5.68 11.65
N ALA A 197 -6.62 4.46 11.73
CA ALA A 197 -7.75 4.02 10.95
C ALA A 197 -9.07 4.53 11.52
N LEU A 198 -10.14 4.50 10.72
CA LEU A 198 -11.47 4.99 11.13
C LEU A 198 -12.03 4.32 12.39
N ASN A 199 -11.57 3.10 12.68
CA ASN A 199 -11.97 2.30 13.84
C ASN A 199 -10.96 2.38 15.01
N GLY A 200 -9.98 3.30 14.96
CA GLY A 200 -8.97 3.49 16.00
C GLY A 200 -7.78 2.53 15.94
N VAL A 201 -7.75 1.58 15.02
CA VAL A 201 -6.59 0.70 14.84
C VAL A 201 -5.40 1.47 14.25
N ALA A 202 -4.18 1.08 14.62
CA ALA A 202 -2.97 1.67 14.08
C ALA A 202 -2.81 1.36 12.58
N ILE A 203 -2.31 2.34 11.83
CA ILE A 203 -1.85 2.15 10.46
C ILE A 203 -0.33 2.14 10.46
N PHE A 204 0.26 1.14 9.82
CA PHE A 204 1.67 1.08 9.47
C PHE A 204 1.80 1.34 7.97
N ALA A 205 2.94 1.90 7.54
CA ALA A 205 3.22 2.14 6.13
C ALA A 205 3.54 0.82 5.39
N ALA A 206 3.70 0.87 4.06
CA ALA A 206 3.91 -0.28 3.17
C ALA A 206 5.26 -1.00 3.29
N MET A 207 5.82 -1.09 4.49
CA MET A 207 7.13 -1.70 4.68
C MET A 207 7.11 -2.57 5.93
N ALA A 208 7.76 -3.72 5.84
CA ALA A 208 8.02 -4.60 6.97
C ALA A 208 9.20 -4.06 7.79
N ALA A 209 9.19 -4.25 9.11
CA ALA A 209 10.30 -3.83 9.95
C ALA A 209 11.52 -4.75 9.77
N GLY A 210 12.73 -4.18 9.78
CA GLY A 210 13.97 -4.97 9.72
C GLY A 210 14.37 -5.37 8.30
N ASN A 211 14.72 -6.65 8.10
CA ASN A 211 15.06 -7.19 6.76
C ASN A 211 13.92 -8.05 6.19
N ASP A 212 12.72 -7.96 6.80
CA ASP A 212 11.55 -8.71 6.37
C ASP A 212 10.94 -8.02 5.13
N VAL A 213 10.10 -8.75 4.39
CA VAL A 213 9.41 -8.25 3.20
C VAL A 213 7.92 -8.31 3.48
N LEU A 214 7.21 -7.20 3.29
CA LEU A 214 5.77 -7.10 3.61
C LEU A 214 4.93 -8.15 2.87
N ALA A 215 5.33 -8.52 1.65
CA ALA A 215 4.70 -9.60 0.89
C ALA A 215 4.78 -10.98 1.59
N GLU A 216 5.77 -11.21 2.46
CA GLU A 216 5.85 -12.41 3.30
C GLU A 216 5.02 -12.26 4.58
N GLU A 217 4.93 -11.06 5.15
CA GLU A 217 4.08 -10.79 6.31
C GLU A 217 2.59 -10.96 5.98
N ALA A 218 2.19 -10.76 4.72
CA ALA A 218 0.82 -10.96 4.25
C ALA A 218 0.27 -12.36 4.55
N PHE A 219 1.13 -13.39 4.58
CA PHE A 219 0.73 -14.75 4.97
C PHE A 219 0.39 -14.90 6.45
N THR A 220 0.60 -13.86 7.24
CA THR A 220 0.25 -13.82 8.66
C THR A 220 -1.01 -13.02 8.95
N PHE A 221 -1.58 -12.34 7.97
CA PHE A 221 -2.75 -11.50 8.23
C PHE A 221 -3.99 -12.34 8.52
N ASP A 222 -4.84 -11.83 9.40
CA ASP A 222 -6.15 -12.42 9.67
C ASP A 222 -7.17 -12.06 8.58
N LEU A 223 -8.46 -12.33 8.81
CA LEU A 223 -9.52 -12.04 7.83
C LEU A 223 -9.84 -10.54 7.68
N TYR A 224 -9.31 -9.71 8.58
CA TYR A 224 -9.34 -8.26 8.47
C TYR A 224 -8.04 -7.70 7.92
N GLU A 225 -7.20 -8.57 7.34
CA GLU A 225 -5.96 -8.19 6.67
C GLU A 225 -4.99 -7.40 7.56
N GLY A 226 -4.99 -7.73 8.85
CA GLY A 226 -4.07 -7.15 9.83
C GLY A 226 -3.40 -8.21 10.71
N HIS A 227 -2.40 -7.77 11.45
CA HIS A 227 -1.66 -8.60 12.39
C HIS A 227 -0.98 -7.75 13.49
N PRO A 228 -0.47 -8.35 14.58
CA PRO A 228 0.23 -7.61 15.61
C PRO A 228 1.73 -7.51 15.35
N ALA A 229 2.32 -6.34 15.64
CA ALA A 229 3.75 -6.15 15.89
C ALA A 229 3.95 -6.04 17.40
N GLY A 230 4.43 -7.13 18.03
CA GLY A 230 4.37 -7.26 19.48
C GLY A 230 2.92 -7.37 19.95
N SER A 231 2.38 -6.30 20.55
CA SER A 231 0.96 -6.23 20.96
C SER A 231 0.12 -5.24 20.15
N THR A 232 0.74 -4.48 19.26
CA THR A 232 0.06 -3.47 18.44
C THR A 232 -0.53 -4.11 17.20
N TYR A 233 -1.84 -4.31 17.18
CA TYR A 233 -2.55 -4.68 15.96
C TYR A 233 -2.59 -3.51 14.98
N HIS A 234 -2.35 -3.77 13.70
CA HIS A 234 -2.29 -2.72 12.69
C HIS A 234 -2.64 -3.23 11.29
N TYR A 235 -2.91 -2.27 10.41
CA TYR A 235 -3.19 -2.49 8.99
C TYR A 235 -2.07 -1.89 8.12
N HIS A 236 -1.86 -2.49 6.95
CA HIS A 236 -0.89 -2.03 5.94
C HIS A 236 -1.52 -1.68 4.57
N PHE A 237 -2.76 -2.08 4.32
CA PHE A 237 -3.42 -1.97 3.02
C PHE A 237 -4.94 -2.05 3.17
N GLU A 238 -5.65 -2.23 2.05
CA GLU A 238 -7.11 -2.32 2.05
C GLU A 238 -7.64 -3.38 3.05
N THR A 239 -8.60 -2.97 3.87
CA THR A 239 -9.13 -3.83 4.94
C THR A 239 -10.61 -3.52 5.20
N PRO A 240 -11.44 -4.52 5.52
CA PRO A 240 -12.83 -4.28 5.88
C PRO A 240 -13.00 -3.50 7.19
N GLY A 241 -12.04 -3.55 8.11
CA GLY A 241 -12.19 -3.03 9.48
C GLY A 241 -12.59 -1.55 9.56
N PRO A 242 -11.87 -0.63 8.89
CA PRO A 242 -12.23 0.78 8.82
C PRO A 242 -13.51 1.01 8.00
N LEU A 243 -13.76 0.21 6.95
CA LEU A 243 -14.94 0.36 6.11
C LEU A 243 -16.24 -0.04 6.83
N GLU A 244 -16.19 -0.95 7.80
CA GLU A 244 -17.33 -1.25 8.68
C GLU A 244 -17.83 -0.01 9.43
N VAL A 245 -16.96 0.96 9.72
CA VAL A 245 -17.36 2.24 10.31
C VAL A 245 -18.24 3.04 9.36
N LEU A 246 -17.94 3.02 8.06
CA LEU A 246 -18.74 3.68 7.03
C LEU A 246 -20.10 2.99 6.87
N VAL A 247 -20.14 1.65 6.94
CA VAL A 247 -21.39 0.88 6.91
C VAL A 247 -22.25 1.13 8.14
N ASP A 248 -21.67 1.10 9.34
CA ASP A 248 -22.35 1.39 10.61
C ASP A 248 -23.01 2.78 10.60
N ARG A 249 -22.38 3.75 9.93
CA ARG A 249 -22.92 5.11 9.75
C ARG A 249 -23.84 5.28 8.56
N GLY A 250 -24.04 4.26 7.74
CA GLY A 250 -24.86 4.32 6.53
C GLY A 250 -24.27 5.21 5.43
N ILE A 251 -22.96 5.42 5.45
CA ILE A 251 -22.20 6.18 4.44
C ILE A 251 -21.85 5.26 3.26
N SER A 252 -21.46 4.02 3.55
CA SER A 252 -21.19 2.99 2.55
C SER A 252 -22.16 1.80 2.68
N ASN A 253 -22.39 1.09 1.59
CA ASN A 253 -23.30 -0.05 1.50
C ASN A 253 -22.64 -1.40 1.84
N THR A 254 -21.31 -1.47 1.84
CA THR A 254 -20.53 -2.67 2.13
C THR A 254 -19.19 -2.28 2.76
N SER A 255 -18.60 -3.20 3.53
CA SER A 255 -17.24 -3.10 4.05
C SER A 255 -16.25 -3.94 3.24
N GLU A 256 -16.69 -4.57 2.16
CA GLU A 256 -15.81 -5.26 1.20
C GLU A 256 -14.96 -4.21 0.47
N PRO A 257 -13.62 -4.28 0.58
CA PRO A 257 -12.73 -3.38 -0.16
C PRO A 257 -13.00 -3.41 -1.68
N GLY A 258 -12.96 -2.24 -2.30
CA GLY A 258 -13.22 -2.02 -3.72
C GLY A 258 -14.67 -2.11 -4.18
N ALA A 259 -15.60 -2.49 -3.31
CA ALA A 259 -17.02 -2.63 -3.64
C ALA A 259 -17.92 -1.55 -3.01
N GLY A 260 -17.37 -0.72 -2.12
CA GLY A 260 -18.09 0.33 -1.42
C GLY A 260 -18.46 1.51 -2.32
N ASN A 261 -19.58 2.18 -2.03
CA ASN A 261 -19.89 3.45 -2.69
C ASN A 261 -19.07 4.63 -2.14
N VAL A 262 -18.49 4.49 -0.95
CA VAL A 262 -17.49 5.40 -0.36
C VAL A 262 -16.50 4.54 0.42
N GLU A 263 -15.21 4.79 0.24
CA GLU A 263 -14.12 4.05 0.89
C GLU A 263 -13.07 5.01 1.44
N LEU A 264 -12.87 4.94 2.75
CA LEU A 264 -11.92 5.74 3.51
C LEU A 264 -11.34 4.83 4.60
N TYR A 265 -10.03 4.69 4.64
CA TYR A 265 -9.36 3.80 5.59
C TYR A 265 -8.87 4.55 6.83
N GLY A 266 -8.41 5.79 6.67
CA GLY A 266 -7.89 6.57 7.79
C GLY A 266 -7.10 7.80 7.39
N ILE A 267 -6.26 8.24 8.31
CA ILE A 267 -5.41 9.42 8.15
C ILE A 267 -4.01 9.13 8.69
N MET A 268 -3.00 9.52 7.92
CA MET A 268 -1.59 9.43 8.29
C MET A 268 -1.21 10.58 9.21
N CYS A 269 -0.17 10.38 10.00
CA CYS A 269 0.32 11.31 11.02
C CYS A 269 0.72 12.68 10.50
N ASP A 270 1.14 12.77 9.24
CA ASP A 270 1.50 14.02 8.56
C ASP A 270 0.27 14.72 7.94
N GLY A 271 -0.91 14.11 8.03
CA GLY A 271 -2.18 14.62 7.53
C GLY A 271 -2.59 14.09 6.16
N THR A 272 -1.86 13.15 5.56
CA THR A 272 -2.26 12.47 4.33
C THR A 272 -3.51 11.62 4.56
N ILE A 273 -4.53 11.75 3.70
CA ILE A 273 -5.76 10.94 3.77
C ILE A 273 -5.59 9.66 2.95
N VAL A 274 -6.12 8.54 3.44
CA VAL A 274 -6.06 7.25 2.77
C VAL A 274 -7.46 6.81 2.35
N LEU A 275 -7.76 6.93 1.06
CA LEU A 275 -9.02 6.55 0.43
C LEU A 275 -8.91 5.16 -0.24
N GLY A 276 -10.05 4.58 -0.58
CA GLY A 276 -10.13 3.35 -1.38
C GLY A 276 -10.40 3.62 -2.86
N CYS A 277 -11.22 2.78 -3.48
CA CYS A 277 -11.52 2.85 -4.93
C CYS A 277 -12.45 4.01 -5.34
N THR A 278 -12.87 4.86 -4.39
CA THR A 278 -13.84 5.95 -4.56
C THR A 278 -13.47 7.18 -3.76
N GLU A 279 -13.90 8.35 -4.21
CA GLU A 279 -13.91 9.60 -3.45
C GLU A 279 -15.01 9.62 -2.36
N LEU A 280 -14.98 10.61 -1.46
CA LEU A 280 -16.00 10.74 -0.40
C LEU A 280 -17.40 11.13 -0.93
N ASP A 281 -17.48 11.69 -2.13
CA ASP A 281 -18.76 11.94 -2.82
C ASP A 281 -19.26 10.72 -3.62
N GLY A 282 -18.49 9.62 -3.59
CA GLY A 282 -18.76 8.36 -4.25
C GLY A 282 -18.43 8.33 -5.75
N SER A 283 -17.76 9.36 -6.26
CA SER A 283 -17.19 9.32 -7.61
C SER A 283 -15.95 8.42 -7.68
N GLU A 284 -15.60 8.02 -8.90
CA GLU A 284 -14.33 7.37 -9.18
C GLU A 284 -13.23 8.45 -9.20
N PRO A 285 -12.06 8.22 -8.56
CA PRO A 285 -11.00 9.21 -8.57
C PRO A 285 -10.44 9.42 -9.99
N ASP A 286 -9.99 10.63 -10.28
CA ASP A 286 -9.28 10.97 -11.51
C ASP A 286 -7.81 10.58 -11.35
N ASP A 287 -7.38 9.51 -12.01
CA ASP A 287 -6.02 8.97 -11.87
C ASP A 287 -4.99 9.59 -12.82
N SER A 288 -5.35 10.67 -13.52
CA SER A 288 -4.51 11.24 -14.58
C SER A 288 -3.23 11.94 -14.08
N ASP A 289 -3.16 12.27 -12.79
CA ASP A 289 -2.00 12.90 -12.15
C ASP A 289 -1.49 12.15 -10.92
N PHE A 290 -1.91 10.89 -10.72
CA PHE A 290 -1.40 10.03 -9.66
C PHE A 290 0.13 9.91 -9.70
N ASP A 291 0.74 10.00 -8.53
CA ASP A 291 2.14 9.69 -8.31
C ASP A 291 2.39 8.19 -8.12
N ALA A 292 3.63 7.80 -7.84
CA ALA A 292 4.01 6.39 -7.77
C ALA A 292 3.41 5.58 -6.61
N GLN A 293 2.78 6.23 -5.62
CA GLN A 293 2.04 5.55 -4.54
C GLN A 293 0.53 5.79 -4.64
N ASN A 294 0.04 6.05 -5.87
CA ASN A 294 -1.36 6.35 -6.19
C ASN A 294 -1.90 7.59 -5.46
N GLY A 295 -1.03 8.59 -5.25
CA GLY A 295 -1.37 9.83 -4.57
C GLY A 295 -1.56 11.02 -5.48
N GLN A 296 -2.40 11.95 -5.06
CA GLN A 296 -2.67 13.21 -5.76
C GLN A 296 -3.00 14.34 -4.76
N ILE A 297 -3.08 15.58 -5.25
CA ILE A 297 -3.52 16.74 -4.47
C ILE A 297 -4.92 17.15 -4.95
N GLY A 298 -5.88 17.20 -4.03
CA GLY A 298 -7.23 17.65 -4.34
C GLY A 298 -8.03 17.99 -3.11
N ASP A 299 -9.23 18.50 -3.33
CA ASP A 299 -10.18 18.76 -2.26
C ASP A 299 -10.76 17.44 -1.75
N ILE A 300 -10.78 17.27 -0.42
CA ILE A 300 -11.45 16.14 0.24
C ILE A 300 -12.87 16.59 0.57
N SER A 301 -13.85 16.10 -0.19
CA SER A 301 -15.23 16.57 -0.13
C SER A 301 -16.23 15.42 -0.30
N ASP A 302 -17.32 15.45 0.46
CA ASP A 302 -18.47 14.52 0.27
C ASP A 302 -19.49 15.04 -0.77
N GLY A 303 -19.10 16.06 -1.56
CA GLY A 303 -19.96 16.73 -2.53
C GLY A 303 -20.90 17.77 -1.91
N THR A 304 -21.01 17.83 -0.58
CA THR A 304 -21.76 18.86 0.17
C THR A 304 -20.83 19.77 0.98
N THR A 305 -19.81 19.18 1.60
CA THR A 305 -18.85 19.83 2.49
C THR A 305 -17.44 19.48 2.03
N THR A 306 -16.64 20.50 1.72
CA THR A 306 -15.19 20.34 1.59
C THR A 306 -14.57 20.34 2.99
N PHE A 307 -14.02 19.20 3.39
CA PHE A 307 -13.38 19.00 4.68
C PHE A 307 -11.95 19.53 4.72
N PHE A 308 -11.22 19.32 3.62
CA PHE A 308 -9.86 19.81 3.43
C PHE A 308 -9.71 20.30 1.99
N GLU A 309 -9.13 21.48 1.81
CA GLU A 309 -8.78 22.04 0.50
C GLU A 309 -7.33 21.64 0.14
N ASP A 310 -7.06 21.39 -1.14
CA ASP A 310 -5.72 21.12 -1.68
C ASP A 310 -4.90 20.12 -0.83
N ARG A 311 -5.54 19.02 -0.43
CA ARG A 311 -4.97 18.01 0.46
C ARG A 311 -4.40 16.85 -0.35
N TYR A 312 -3.15 16.49 -0.07
CA TYR A 312 -2.57 15.27 -0.58
C TYR A 312 -3.23 14.06 0.07
N HIS A 313 -3.63 13.12 -0.77
CA HIS A 313 -4.31 11.90 -0.39
C HIS A 313 -3.91 10.79 -1.37
N VAL A 314 -4.06 9.55 -0.92
CA VAL A 314 -3.73 8.37 -1.73
C VAL A 314 -4.94 7.46 -1.85
N HIS A 315 -4.97 6.70 -2.93
CA HIS A 315 -5.98 5.67 -3.18
C HIS A 315 -5.37 4.27 -3.11
N VAL A 316 -5.95 3.42 -2.26
CA VAL A 316 -5.60 2.00 -2.18
C VAL A 316 -6.71 1.19 -2.81
N CYS A 317 -6.48 0.74 -4.05
CA CYS A 317 -7.44 0.00 -4.86
C CYS A 317 -6.70 -0.97 -5.79
N PRO A 318 -6.23 -2.12 -5.27
CA PRO A 318 -5.38 -3.05 -6.01
C PRO A 318 -6.00 -3.60 -7.30
N ASP A 319 -7.33 -3.69 -7.36
CA ASP A 319 -8.06 -4.10 -8.57
C ASP A 319 -7.89 -3.12 -9.74
N LYS A 320 -7.65 -1.83 -9.47
CA LYS A 320 -7.42 -0.79 -10.48
C LYS A 320 -5.94 -0.44 -10.64
N TRP A 321 -5.24 -0.27 -9.53
CA TRP A 321 -3.83 0.14 -9.49
C TRP A 321 -2.99 -0.91 -8.73
N PRO A 322 -2.72 -2.07 -9.37
CA PRO A 322 -2.06 -3.20 -8.72
C PRO A 322 -0.57 -2.99 -8.46
N ASP A 323 0.06 -1.99 -9.09
CA ASP A 323 1.49 -1.74 -8.97
C ASP A 323 1.89 -1.29 -7.55
N TYR A 324 0.96 -0.66 -6.82
CA TYR A 324 1.15 -0.26 -5.43
C TYR A 324 -0.14 -0.48 -4.61
N PRO A 325 -0.31 -1.66 -3.99
CA PRO A 325 -1.56 -2.03 -3.32
C PRO A 325 -1.60 -1.68 -1.81
N PHE A 326 -0.66 -0.87 -1.31
CA PHE A 326 -0.46 -0.64 0.13
C PHE A 326 -0.79 0.80 0.56
N PHE A 327 -0.87 1.03 1.87
CA PHE A 327 -0.87 2.38 2.45
C PHE A 327 0.43 3.12 2.14
N PRO A 328 0.48 4.46 2.19
CA PRO A 328 1.60 5.18 1.61
C PRO A 328 2.92 4.91 2.34
N GLU A 329 3.99 4.75 1.56
CA GLU A 329 5.37 4.52 2.00
C GLU A 329 6.07 5.86 2.25
N ILE A 330 5.85 6.83 1.36
CA ILE A 330 6.49 8.14 1.38
C ILE A 330 5.58 9.17 2.01
N ALA A 331 6.10 9.83 3.05
CA ALA A 331 5.43 10.95 3.69
C ALA A 331 5.55 12.21 2.81
N TYR A 332 4.42 12.66 2.28
CA TYR A 332 4.33 13.86 1.44
C TYR A 332 4.51 15.15 2.23
N TYR A 333 4.04 15.17 3.48
CA TYR A 333 4.13 16.30 4.39
C TYR A 333 5.21 16.11 5.45
N GLU A 334 5.63 17.21 6.08
CA GLU A 334 6.55 17.19 7.21
C GLU A 334 6.03 16.29 8.35
N THR A 335 6.86 15.36 8.82
CA THR A 335 6.47 14.30 9.77
C THR A 335 6.68 14.68 11.24
N THR A 336 6.76 15.98 11.54
CA THR A 336 6.98 16.46 12.92
C THR A 336 5.89 16.01 13.91
N SER A 337 4.71 15.68 13.41
CA SER A 337 3.56 15.14 14.16
C SER A 337 3.58 13.62 14.34
N CYS A 338 4.43 12.89 13.60
CA CYS A 338 4.51 11.43 13.58
C CYS A 338 5.28 10.82 14.75
N VAL A 339 5.42 11.56 15.85
CA VAL A 339 6.15 11.09 17.02
C VAL A 339 5.34 9.96 17.69
N GLY A 340 5.83 8.72 17.54
CA GLY A 340 5.17 7.53 18.08
C GLY A 340 4.98 7.55 19.61
N PRO A 341 4.14 6.64 20.15
CA PRO A 341 3.80 6.60 21.56
C PRO A 341 5.06 6.41 22.42
N GLY A 342 5.47 7.49 23.10
CA GLY A 342 6.65 7.51 23.98
C GLY A 342 7.67 8.62 23.73
N GLY A 343 7.55 9.38 22.63
CA GLY A 343 8.49 10.48 22.29
C GLY A 343 8.29 11.80 23.05
N GLY A 344 7.86 11.76 24.30
CA GLY A 344 7.79 12.93 25.17
C GLY A 344 9.18 13.35 25.67
N GLY A 345 9.83 14.27 24.95
CA GLY A 345 10.82 15.21 25.51
C GLY A 345 12.04 14.61 26.23
N GLY A 346 13.04 14.15 25.47
CA GLY A 346 14.34 13.82 26.03
C GLY A 346 15.42 13.85 24.96
N GLY A 347 16.02 15.02 24.72
CA GLY A 347 17.20 15.15 23.88
C GLY A 347 18.33 14.27 24.40
N GLN A 348 18.54 13.11 23.77
CA GLN A 348 19.78 12.37 23.91
C GLN A 348 20.80 13.00 22.97
N GLY A 349 21.53 13.99 23.50
CA GLY A 349 22.84 14.32 22.96
C GLY A 349 23.75 13.09 23.02
N PRO A 350 24.76 12.98 22.14
CA PRO A 350 25.65 11.84 22.13
C PRO A 350 26.34 11.68 23.49
N PRO A 351 26.55 10.45 23.98
CA PRO A 351 27.16 10.23 25.28
C PRO A 351 28.56 10.88 25.31
N PRO A 352 28.95 11.59 26.39
CA PRO A 352 30.29 12.13 26.49
C PRO A 352 31.29 10.98 26.49
N GLY A 353 32.19 11.00 25.50
CA GLY A 353 33.24 10.01 25.32
C GLY A 353 34.05 9.82 26.60
N GLY A 354 33.99 8.60 27.15
CA GLY A 354 34.83 8.17 28.25
C GLY A 354 36.28 8.07 27.78
N GLY A 355 37.11 9.05 28.15
CA GLY A 355 38.56 8.95 28.05
C GLY A 355 39.10 7.85 28.97
N PRO A 356 40.18 7.15 28.58
CA PRO A 356 40.72 6.04 29.36
C PRO A 356 41.42 6.56 30.63
N PRO A 357 41.41 5.80 31.74
CA PRO A 357 42.13 6.20 32.94
C PRO A 357 43.64 6.08 32.70
N GLY A 358 44.33 7.21 32.85
CA GLY A 358 45.80 7.29 32.89
C GLY A 358 46.38 6.75 34.21
N PRO A 359 47.71 6.55 34.24
CA PRO A 359 48.43 5.52 35.00
C PRO A 359 48.45 5.65 36.52
#